data_AF-A0A495QVU8-F1
#
_entry.id   AF-A0A495QVU8-F1
#
_cell.length_a   1.000
_cell.length_b   1.000
_cell.length_c   1.000
_cell.angle_alpha   90.00
_cell.angle_beta   90.00
_cell.angle_gamma   90.00
#
_symmetry.space_group_name_H-M   'P 1'
#
loop_
_entity.id
_entity.type
_entity.pdbx_description
1 polymer ?
#
loop_
_entity_poly.entity_id
_entity_poly.type
_entity_poly.pdbx_seq_one_letter_code
_entity_poly.pdbx_strand_id
1 'polypeptide(L)'
;MSQATLGSPYRNSDLFAGYYLDERVAALIRTYVPVAVDEAGGFADFRETATKTNSLVDRLRKLTLPAVDDVRDGLASYMETVDRADELEAKIEQTDELIDEIVYELYGLTDEEIEIVEEAVGE
;
A
#
# COMPACT_ATOMS: atom_id res chain seq x y z
N MET A 1 46.05 26.06 12.92
CA MET A 1 46.47 24.67 12.63
C MET A 1 46.22 23.88 13.90
N SER A 2 45.30 22.94 14.04
CA SER A 2 44.64 22.03 13.11
C SER A 2 43.23 21.74 13.65
N GLN A 3 42.21 21.85 12.80
CA GLN A 3 40.88 21.31 13.08
C GLN A 3 40.98 19.78 13.05
N ALA A 4 40.59 19.12 14.13
CA ALA A 4 40.42 17.67 14.14
C ALA A 4 39.11 17.35 13.41
N THR A 5 39.23 16.87 12.18
CA THR A 5 38.13 16.27 11.43
C THR A 5 37.68 15.00 12.14
N LEU A 6 36.60 15.09 12.91
CA LEU A 6 35.82 13.93 13.32
C LEU A 6 35.22 13.31 12.05
N GLY A 7 35.86 12.24 11.56
CA GLY A 7 35.32 11.41 10.50
C GLY A 7 34.00 10.82 10.98
N SER A 8 32.90 11.23 10.33
CA SER A 8 31.60 10.60 10.51
C SER A 8 31.76 9.08 10.32
N PRO A 9 31.39 8.23 11.30
CA PRO A 9 31.64 6.79 11.25
C PRO A 9 30.72 6.05 10.26
N TYR A 10 29.76 6.75 9.66
CA TYR A 10 28.81 6.17 8.72
C TYR A 10 29.21 6.52 7.28
N ARG A 11 30.18 5.79 6.75
CA ARG A 11 30.47 5.71 5.31
C ARG A 11 29.62 4.61 4.65
N ASN A 12 28.34 4.49 5.05
CA ASN A 12 27.44 3.40 4.69
C ASN A 12 26.04 3.88 4.26
N SER A 13 25.90 5.13 3.79
CA SER A 13 24.65 5.56 3.14
C SER A 13 24.31 4.68 1.93
N ASP A 14 25.32 4.07 1.30
CA ASP A 14 25.14 3.33 0.04
C ASP A 14 25.01 1.81 0.24
N LEU A 15 25.29 1.31 1.46
CA LEU A 15 25.33 -0.14 1.74
C LEU A 15 23.97 -0.71 2.20
N PHE A 16 23.06 0.14 2.67
CA PHE A 16 21.68 -0.25 2.99
C PHE A 16 20.67 0.07 1.87
N ALA A 17 21.08 0.84 0.85
CA ALA A 17 20.24 1.21 -0.28
C ALA A 17 19.78 0.02 -1.15
N GLY A 18 20.50 -1.10 -1.12
CA GLY A 18 20.15 -2.31 -1.87
C GLY A 18 19.24 -3.31 -1.13
N TYR A 19 19.04 -3.14 0.18
CA TYR A 19 18.19 -4.00 1.01
C TYR A 19 16.80 -3.42 1.30
N TYR A 20 16.66 -2.10 1.16
CA TYR A 20 15.36 -1.53 0.83
C TYR A 20 15.14 -1.87 -0.64
N LEU A 21 14.13 -2.68 -0.95
CA LEU A 21 13.49 -2.54 -2.26
C LEU A 21 13.26 -1.04 -2.43
N ASP A 22 13.86 -0.45 -3.47
CA ASP A 22 13.62 0.94 -3.84
C ASP A 22 12.10 1.14 -3.73
N GLU A 23 11.66 2.10 -2.91
CA GLU A 23 10.24 2.30 -2.58
C GLU A 23 9.36 2.32 -3.84
N ARG A 24 9.95 2.77 -4.96
CA ARG A 24 9.33 2.76 -6.29
C ARG A 24 9.23 1.36 -6.89
N VAL A 25 10.21 0.48 -6.70
CA VAL A 25 10.11 -0.94 -7.11
C VAL A 25 9.03 -1.63 -6.29
N ALA A 26 8.95 -1.38 -4.99
CA ALA A 26 7.90 -1.94 -4.14
C ALA A 26 6.50 -1.44 -4.55
N ALA A 27 6.35 -0.13 -4.77
CA ALA A 27 5.13 0.47 -5.27
C ALA A 27 4.74 -0.10 -6.64
N LEU A 28 5.70 -0.23 -7.57
CA LEU A 28 5.46 -0.82 -8.88
C LEU A 28 4.94 -2.26 -8.75
N ILE A 29 5.54 -3.09 -7.91
CA ILE A 29 5.08 -4.46 -7.68
C ILE A 29 3.67 -4.47 -7.08
N ARG A 30 3.41 -3.66 -6.04
CA ARG A 30 2.11 -3.59 -5.34
C ARG A 30 0.99 -3.18 -6.29
N THR A 31 1.25 -2.23 -7.19
CA THR A 31 0.25 -1.73 -8.13
C THR A 31 0.09 -2.61 -9.35
N TYR A 32 1.19 -3.10 -9.93
CA TYR A 32 1.18 -3.76 -11.24
C TYR A 32 0.85 -5.25 -11.16
N VAL A 33 1.31 -5.95 -10.13
CA VAL A 33 1.12 -7.41 -10.03
C VAL A 33 -0.35 -7.80 -9.88
N PRO A 34 -1.19 -7.14 -9.05
CA PRO A 34 -2.63 -7.45 -8.99
C PRO A 34 -3.30 -7.31 -10.35
N VAL A 35 -3.04 -6.21 -11.06
CA VAL A 35 -3.58 -5.99 -12.42
C VAL A 35 -3.12 -7.09 -13.38
N ALA A 36 -1.85 -7.50 -13.32
CA ALA A 36 -1.34 -8.56 -14.16
C ALA A 36 -1.93 -9.95 -13.84
N VAL A 37 -2.37 -10.17 -12.60
CA VAL A 37 -3.09 -11.38 -12.19
C VAL A 37 -4.55 -11.33 -12.67
N ASP A 38 -5.21 -10.19 -12.53
CA ASP A 38 -6.65 -10.01 -12.79
C ASP A 38 -6.98 -9.90 -14.29
N GLU A 39 -6.15 -9.23 -15.08
CA GLU A 39 -6.40 -9.01 -16.52
C GLU A 39 -6.42 -10.34 -17.32
N ALA A 40 -5.88 -11.42 -16.73
CA ALA A 40 -5.79 -12.76 -17.30
C ALA A 40 -5.17 -12.76 -18.73
N GLY A 41 -5.18 -13.91 -19.41
CA GLY A 41 -4.89 -13.97 -20.85
C GLY A 41 -3.44 -13.73 -21.32
N GLY A 42 -2.45 -13.59 -20.43
CA GLY A 42 -1.04 -13.42 -20.81
C GLY A 42 -0.48 -12.00 -20.66
N PHE A 43 -1.19 -11.10 -19.98
CA PHE A 43 -0.68 -9.77 -19.64
C PHE A 43 0.63 -9.88 -18.85
N ALA A 44 1.63 -9.06 -19.21
CA ALA A 44 2.96 -9.09 -18.60
C ALA A 44 3.62 -10.49 -18.55
N ASP A 45 3.32 -11.36 -19.52
CA ASP A 45 3.73 -12.77 -19.56
C ASP A 45 3.23 -13.61 -18.36
N PHE A 46 2.31 -13.08 -17.56
CA PHE A 46 1.70 -13.79 -16.46
C PHE A 46 0.73 -14.86 -16.98
N ARG A 47 0.84 -16.06 -16.43
CA ARG A 47 -0.06 -17.18 -16.76
C ARG A 47 -0.85 -17.57 -15.54
N GLU A 48 -2.17 -17.43 -15.61
CA GLU A 48 -3.08 -17.75 -14.51
C GLU A 48 -3.21 -19.28 -14.26
N THR A 49 -3.11 -20.09 -15.32
CA THR A 49 -3.23 -21.55 -15.22
C THR A 49 -1.88 -22.23 -14.97
N ALA A 50 -1.83 -23.09 -13.95
CA ALA A 50 -0.67 -23.93 -13.65
C ALA A 50 -0.69 -25.21 -14.50
N THR A 51 0.46 -25.60 -15.05
CA THR A 51 0.69 -26.99 -15.47
C THR A 51 1.35 -27.76 -14.33
N LYS A 52 1.37 -29.09 -14.40
CA LYS A 52 1.92 -29.97 -13.35
C LYS A 52 3.38 -29.68 -12.95
N THR A 53 4.10 -28.87 -13.73
CA THR A 53 5.54 -28.64 -13.59
C THR A 53 5.89 -27.19 -13.21
N ASN A 54 4.92 -26.28 -13.10
CA ASN A 54 5.23 -24.86 -12.89
C ASN A 54 4.45 -24.29 -11.69
N SER A 55 5.18 -23.91 -10.63
CA SER A 55 4.60 -23.39 -9.39
C SER A 55 4.04 -21.96 -9.53
N LEU A 56 3.32 -21.47 -8.53
CA LEU A 56 2.88 -20.06 -8.48
C LEU A 56 4.07 -19.09 -8.47
N VAL A 57 5.09 -19.40 -7.66
CA VAL A 57 6.31 -18.57 -7.54
C VAL A 57 7.08 -18.51 -8.86
N ASP A 58 7.19 -19.63 -9.56
CA ASP A 58 7.88 -19.70 -10.86
C ASP A 58 7.14 -18.95 -11.97
N ARG A 59 5.83 -18.74 -11.81
CA ARG A 59 5.03 -17.91 -12.71
C ARG A 59 5.17 -16.42 -12.39
N LEU A 60 5.15 -16.06 -11.11
CA LEU A 60 5.43 -14.68 -10.68
C LEU A 60 6.85 -14.23 -11.06
N ARG A 61 7.85 -15.12 -10.99
CA ARG A 61 9.22 -14.83 -11.44
C ARG A 61 9.35 -14.59 -12.95
N LYS A 62 8.39 -15.05 -13.75
CA LYS A 62 8.36 -14.86 -15.20
C LYS A 62 7.57 -13.63 -15.61
N LEU A 63 6.94 -12.95 -14.65
CA LEU A 63 6.19 -11.74 -14.91
C LEU A 63 7.16 -10.65 -15.38
N THR A 64 6.85 -10.07 -16.53
CA THR A 64 7.61 -8.98 -17.12
C THR A 64 7.14 -7.66 -16.51
N LEU A 65 7.98 -7.06 -15.67
CA LEU A 65 7.72 -5.72 -15.12
C LEU A 65 8.27 -4.64 -16.06
N PRO A 66 7.59 -3.49 -16.18
CA PRO A 66 8.16 -2.33 -16.87
C PRO A 66 9.39 -1.82 -16.11
N ALA A 67 10.31 -1.15 -16.82
CA ALA A 67 11.43 -0.50 -16.16
C ALA A 67 10.91 0.68 -15.33
N VAL A 68 11.44 0.83 -14.10
CA VAL A 68 11.01 1.90 -13.17
C VAL A 68 11.15 3.28 -13.80
N ASP A 69 12.19 3.51 -14.59
CA ASP A 69 12.43 4.80 -15.25
C ASP A 69 11.35 5.14 -16.28
N ASP A 70 10.75 4.16 -16.96
CA ASP A 70 9.72 4.38 -17.98
C ASP A 70 8.37 4.76 -17.36
N VAL A 71 8.11 4.31 -16.14
CA VAL A 71 6.83 4.52 -15.43
C VAL A 71 6.96 5.49 -14.25
N ARG A 72 8.14 6.06 -14.02
CA ARG A 72 8.47 6.86 -12.83
C ARG A 72 7.44 7.96 -12.54
N ASP A 73 7.15 8.77 -13.55
CA ASP A 73 6.29 9.94 -13.37
C ASP A 73 4.82 9.52 -13.16
N GLY A 74 4.37 8.46 -13.84
CA GLY A 74 3.04 7.87 -13.62
C GLY A 74 2.90 7.19 -12.26
N LEU A 75 3.94 6.49 -11.81
CA LEU A 75 3.98 5.84 -10.50
C LEU A 75 3.97 6.87 -9.38
N ALA A 76 4.70 7.98 -9.51
CA ALA A 76 4.68 9.08 -8.55
C ALA A 76 3.28 9.69 -8.42
N SER A 77 2.60 9.96 -9.54
CA SER A 77 1.22 10.47 -9.53
C SER A 77 0.22 9.48 -8.93
N TYR A 78 0.39 8.18 -9.22
CA TYR A 78 -0.42 7.13 -8.61
C TYR A 78 -0.24 7.11 -7.09
N MET A 79 1.01 7.14 -6.61
CA MET A 79 1.32 7.15 -5.17
C MET A 79 0.68 8.36 -4.47
N GLU A 80 0.81 9.56 -5.05
CA GLU A 80 0.15 10.76 -4.52
C GLU A 80 -1.38 10.60 -4.42
N THR A 81 -1.98 9.94 -5.40
CA THR A 81 -3.44 9.70 -5.41
C THR A 81 -3.83 8.68 -4.33
N VAL A 82 -3.04 7.64 -4.12
CA VAL A 82 -3.25 6.66 -3.05
C VAL A 82 -3.10 7.31 -1.68
N ASP A 83 -2.03 8.08 -1.47
CA ASP A 83 -1.83 8.81 -0.20
C ASP A 83 -3.02 9.75 0.07
N ARG A 84 -3.53 10.41 -0.97
CA ARG A 84 -4.72 11.25 -0.85
C ARG A 84 -6.00 10.46 -0.56
N ALA A 85 -6.13 9.25 -1.10
CA ALA A 85 -7.25 8.37 -0.80
C ALA A 85 -7.20 7.93 0.67
N ASP A 86 -6.04 7.52 1.18
CA ASP A 86 -5.84 7.13 2.58
C ASP A 86 -6.15 8.32 3.52
N GLU A 87 -5.74 9.54 3.17
CA GLU A 87 -6.12 10.76 3.90
C GLU A 87 -7.63 11.02 3.92
N LEU A 88 -8.34 10.67 2.86
CA LEU A 88 -9.79 10.85 2.77
C LEU A 88 -10.52 9.76 3.56
N GLU A 89 -10.04 8.52 3.51
CA GLU A 89 -10.60 7.40 4.27
C GLU A 89 -10.49 7.66 5.78
N ALA A 90 -9.33 8.14 6.25
CA ALA A 90 -9.18 8.55 7.65
C ALA A 90 -10.13 9.69 8.06
N LYS A 91 -10.48 10.60 7.13
CA LYS A 91 -11.47 11.66 7.39
C LYS A 91 -12.89 11.13 7.40
N ILE A 92 -13.19 10.14 6.58
CA ILE A 92 -14.50 9.47 6.56
C ILE A 92 -14.68 8.77 7.90
N GLU A 93 -13.71 7.97 8.34
CA GLU A 93 -13.74 7.28 9.64
C GLU A 93 -13.93 8.26 10.80
N GLN A 94 -13.16 9.36 10.85
CA GLN A 94 -13.36 10.42 11.84
C GLN A 94 -14.76 11.06 11.75
N THR A 95 -15.30 11.21 10.54
CA THR A 95 -16.64 11.81 10.37
C THR A 95 -17.72 10.83 10.82
N ASP A 96 -17.56 9.54 10.57
CA ASP A 96 -18.49 8.50 11.00
C ASP A 96 -18.52 8.43 12.53
N GLU A 97 -17.36 8.44 13.20
CA GLU A 97 -17.28 8.54 14.68
C GLU A 97 -18.02 9.78 15.22
N LEU A 98 -17.83 10.93 14.58
CA LEU A 98 -18.52 12.17 14.98
C LEU A 98 -20.03 12.11 14.73
N ILE A 99 -20.46 11.44 13.65
CA ILE A 99 -21.88 11.24 13.35
C ILE A 99 -22.50 10.38 14.44
N ASP A 100 -21.86 9.29 14.84
CA ASP A 100 -22.34 8.39 15.89
C ASP A 100 -22.48 9.13 17.22
N GLU A 101 -21.46 9.90 17.63
CA GLU A 101 -21.50 10.74 18.84
C GLU A 101 -22.71 11.69 18.81
N ILE A 102 -22.89 12.41 17.69
CA ILE A 102 -24.00 13.35 17.53
C ILE A 102 -25.35 12.63 17.59
N VAL A 103 -25.49 11.48 16.93
CA VAL A 103 -26.73 10.71 16.92
C VAL A 103 -27.06 10.21 18.32
N TYR A 104 -26.09 9.68 19.06
CA TYR A 104 -26.28 9.23 20.43
C TYR A 104 -26.69 10.38 21.35
N GLU A 105 -26.07 11.55 21.23
CA GLU A 105 -26.46 12.74 21.99
C GLU A 105 -27.88 13.20 21.65
N LEU A 106 -28.22 13.28 20.35
CA LEU A 106 -29.51 13.78 19.88
C LEU A 106 -30.70 12.91 20.35
N TYR A 107 -30.50 11.61 20.45
CA TYR A 107 -31.53 10.68 20.92
C TYR A 107 -31.39 10.34 22.42
N GLY A 108 -30.31 10.77 23.08
CA GLY A 108 -30.06 10.56 24.50
C GLY A 108 -29.90 9.09 24.86
N LEU A 109 -29.22 8.31 24.01
CA LEU A 109 -29.00 6.88 24.25
C LEU A 109 -28.12 6.67 25.48
N THR A 110 -28.44 5.61 26.21
CA THR A 110 -27.59 5.08 27.27
C THR A 110 -26.50 4.16 26.72
N ASP A 111 -25.45 3.91 27.49
CA ASP A 111 -24.36 2.99 27.11
C ASP A 111 -24.88 1.60 26.70
N GLU A 112 -25.92 1.09 27.38
CA GLU A 112 -26.57 -0.19 27.05
C GLU A 112 -27.31 -0.15 25.71
N GLU A 113 -27.92 0.98 25.36
CA GLU A 113 -28.61 1.15 24.08
C GLU A 113 -27.62 1.35 22.92
N ILE A 114 -26.48 1.99 23.17
CA ILE A 114 -25.38 2.14 22.21
C ILE A 114 -24.80 0.78 21.86
N GLU A 115 -24.48 -0.06 22.86
CA GLU A 115 -23.93 -1.40 22.65
C GLU A 115 -24.82 -2.26 21.75
N ILE A 116 -26.15 -2.19 21.93
CA ILE A 116 -27.12 -2.91 21.09
C ILE A 116 -27.12 -2.40 19.65
N VAL A 117 -26.97 -1.08 19.45
CA VAL A 117 -26.90 -0.48 18.10
C VAL A 117 -25.62 -0.87 17.40
N GLU A 118 -24.47 -0.81 18.08
CA GLU A 118 -23.18 -1.21 17.52
C GLU A 118 -23.14 -2.70 17.16
N GLU A 119 -23.70 -3.59 18.00
CA GLU A 119 -23.81 -5.03 17.69
C GLU A 119 -24.71 -5.28 16.47
N ALA A 120 -25.75 -4.47 16.27
CA ALA A 120 -26.67 -4.61 15.14
C ALA A 120 -26.12 -4.04 13.81
N VAL A 121 -25.18 -3.09 13.88
CA VAL A 121 -24.62 -2.38 12.71
C VAL A 121 -23.24 -2.92 12.31
N GLY A 122 -22.47 -3.51 13.23
CA GLY A 122 -21.17 -4.11 12.92
C GLY A 122 -21.26 -5.32 11.98
N GLU A 123 -20.63 -5.22 10.78
CA GLU A 123 -20.34 -6.34 9.86
C GLU A 123 -18.98 -7.00 10.15
#